data_AF-A0A0Q6FIH3-F1
#
_entry.id   AF-A0A0Q6FIH3-F1
#
_cell.length_a   1.000
_cell.length_b   1.000
_cell.length_c   1.000
_cell.angle_alpha   90.00
_cell.angle_beta   90.00
_cell.angle_gamma   90.00
#
_symmetry.space_group_name_H-M   'P 1'
#
loop_
_entity.id
_entity.type
_entity.pdbx_description
1 polymer ?
#
loop_
_entity_poly.entity_id
_entity_poly.type
_entity_poly.pdbx_seq_one_letter_code
_entity_poly.pdbx_strand_id
1 'polypeptide(L)'
;MSTDADFSRQLHQFVRDRDWEQFHNPKNLVMALAGEVGELTSVMQWMTFEEAEACAQGASADAVRDELADVFIYLNLLADRLGVDLVESARLKISRNESRYPSDLTRGRLDRYDTYGEGPISERDHPSSSES
;
A
#
# COMPACT_ATOMS: atom_id res chain seq x y z
N MET A 1 17.93 0.11 -18.18
CA MET A 1 17.05 -0.85 -17.46
C MET A 1 16.33 -0.05 -16.39
N SER A 2 15.02 -0.25 -16.20
CA SER A 2 14.23 0.57 -15.25
C SER A 2 14.67 0.25 -13.82
N THR A 3 14.87 1.27 -12.98
CA THR A 3 15.34 1.17 -11.58
C THR A 3 14.56 0.12 -10.76
N ASP A 4 13.27 -0.04 -11.03
CA ASP A 4 12.38 -1.00 -10.36
C ASP A 4 12.80 -2.47 -10.61
N ALA A 5 13.24 -2.78 -11.84
CA ALA A 5 13.67 -4.12 -12.20
C ALA A 5 15.00 -4.49 -11.54
N ASP A 6 15.85 -3.50 -11.27
CA ASP A 6 17.16 -3.71 -10.63
C ASP A 6 16.98 -3.99 -9.14
N PHE A 7 16.09 -3.24 -8.47
CA PHE A 7 15.69 -3.48 -7.08
C PHE A 7 15.05 -4.86 -6.89
N SER A 8 14.04 -5.21 -7.71
CA SER A 8 13.36 -6.51 -7.61
C SER A 8 14.36 -7.68 -7.76
N ARG A 9 15.31 -7.58 -8.69
CA ARG A 9 16.36 -8.60 -8.84
C ARG A 9 17.27 -8.70 -7.61
N GLN A 10 17.69 -7.58 -7.04
CA GLN A 10 18.50 -7.56 -5.82
C GLN A 10 17.76 -8.20 -4.64
N LEU A 11 16.48 -7.86 -4.46
CA LEU A 11 15.64 -8.39 -3.40
C LEU A 11 15.43 -9.89 -3.54
N HIS A 12 15.10 -10.38 -4.74
CA HIS A 12 14.96 -11.82 -4.96
C HIS A 12 16.26 -12.56 -4.75
N GLN A 13 17.40 -11.97 -5.14
CA GLN A 13 18.70 -12.58 -4.86
C GLN A 13 18.96 -12.67 -3.35
N PHE A 14 18.68 -11.60 -2.60
CA PHE A 14 18.83 -11.58 -1.14
C PHE A 14 18.01 -12.67 -0.44
N VAL A 15 16.78 -12.90 -0.90
CA VAL A 15 15.88 -13.96 -0.39
C VAL A 15 16.39 -15.35 -0.76
N ARG A 16 16.79 -15.56 -2.02
CA ARG A 16 17.32 -16.85 -2.50
C ARG A 16 18.60 -17.26 -1.80
N ASP A 17 19.52 -16.31 -1.60
CA ASP A 17 20.80 -16.57 -0.92
C ASP A 17 20.63 -17.10 0.51
N ARG A 18 19.45 -16.87 1.11
CA ARG A 18 19.09 -17.30 2.46
C ARG A 18 18.12 -18.48 2.50
N ASP A 19 17.71 -18.99 1.33
CA ASP A 19 16.67 -20.01 1.18
C ASP A 19 15.35 -19.62 1.90
N TRP A 20 15.04 -18.32 1.93
CA TRP A 20 13.88 -17.80 2.65
C TRP A 20 12.56 -17.91 1.88
N GLU A 21 12.62 -18.21 0.58
CA GLU A 21 11.43 -18.37 -0.27
C GLU A 21 10.43 -19.40 0.30
N GLN A 22 10.92 -20.43 1.01
CA GLN A 22 10.08 -21.45 1.66
C GLN A 22 9.15 -20.88 2.75
N PHE A 23 9.52 -19.76 3.38
CA PHE A 23 8.72 -19.11 4.42
C PHE A 23 7.79 -18.02 3.87
N HIS A 24 7.98 -17.64 2.61
CA HIS A 24 7.28 -16.53 1.93
C HIS A 24 5.93 -16.98 1.34
N ASN A 25 5.05 -17.56 2.17
CA ASN A 25 3.64 -17.67 1.78
C ASN A 25 2.92 -16.33 2.04
N PRO A 26 1.83 -16.02 1.30
CA PRO A 26 1.16 -14.71 1.42
C PRO A 26 0.71 -14.35 2.84
N LYS A 27 0.29 -15.33 3.64
CA LYS A 27 -0.12 -15.10 5.03
C LYS A 27 1.05 -14.66 5.90
N ASN A 28 2.21 -15.30 5.75
CA ASN A 28 3.40 -14.92 6.51
C ASN A 28 3.89 -13.53 6.10
N LEU A 29 3.89 -13.24 4.79
CA LEU A 29 4.35 -11.95 4.26
C LEU A 29 3.45 -10.79 4.71
N VAL A 30 2.12 -10.97 4.71
CA VAL A 30 1.22 -9.91 5.21
C VAL A 30 1.35 -9.71 6.72
N MET A 31 1.66 -10.78 7.47
CA MET A 31 1.93 -10.66 8.92
C MET A 31 3.25 -9.93 9.19
N ALA A 32 4.30 -10.21 8.42
CA ALA A 32 5.58 -9.48 8.52
C ALA A 32 5.39 -8.00 8.17
N LEU A 33 4.72 -7.70 7.05
CA LEU A 33 4.36 -6.34 6.66
C LEU A 33 3.62 -5.59 7.78
N ALA A 34 2.66 -6.22 8.44
CA ALA A 34 1.95 -5.61 9.56
C ALA A 34 2.87 -5.35 10.76
N GLY A 35 3.87 -6.21 10.99
CA GLY A 35 4.93 -6.01 11.98
C GLY A 35 5.72 -4.73 11.71
N GLU A 36 6.25 -4.57 10.50
CA GLU A 36 7.07 -3.39 10.13
C GLU A 36 6.27 -2.09 10.19
N VAL A 37 4.98 -2.11 9.84
CA VAL A 37 4.09 -0.95 10.05
C VAL A 37 3.96 -0.64 11.55
N GLY A 38 3.93 -1.66 12.41
CA GLY A 38 3.95 -1.50 13.86
C GLY A 38 5.27 -0.95 14.39
N GLU A 39 6.41 -1.34 13.82
CA GLU A 39 7.73 -0.80 14.17
C GLU A 39 7.84 0.68 13.75
N LEU A 40 7.46 1.01 12.52
CA LEU A 40 7.32 2.40 12.06
C LEU A 40 6.41 3.23 12.97
N THR A 41 5.27 2.66 13.36
CA THR A 41 4.34 3.30 14.29
C THR A 41 5.02 3.55 15.65
N SER A 42 5.79 2.58 16.14
CA SER A 42 6.48 2.66 17.42
C SER A 42 7.54 3.76 17.46
N VAL A 43 8.20 4.04 16.33
CA VAL A 43 9.13 5.18 16.19
C VAL A 43 8.39 6.51 16.35
N MET A 44 7.18 6.63 15.79
CA MET A 44 6.45 7.90 15.70
C MET A 44 5.41 8.13 16.81
N GLN A 45 5.04 7.09 17.56
CA GLN A 45 3.84 7.08 18.43
C GLN A 45 3.79 8.19 19.50
N TRP A 46 4.94 8.72 19.94
CA TRP A 46 5.03 9.73 21.00
C TRP A 46 5.45 11.11 20.50
N MET A 47 5.58 11.29 19.19
CA MET A 47 5.99 12.56 18.58
C MET A 47 4.85 13.59 18.60
N THR A 48 5.18 14.87 18.76
CA THR A 48 4.25 15.97 18.40
C THR A 48 4.10 16.06 16.88
N PHE A 49 3.14 16.86 16.40
CA PHE A 49 2.96 17.07 14.96
C PHE A 49 4.22 17.67 14.31
N GLU A 50 4.84 18.66 14.97
CA GLU A 50 6.06 19.31 14.50
C GLU A 50 7.23 18.33 14.46
N GLU A 51 7.35 17.46 15.47
CA GLU A 51 8.38 16.42 15.51
C GLU A 51 8.17 15.38 14.41
N ALA A 52 6.91 14.97 14.16
CA ALA A 52 6.58 14.03 13.11
C ALA A 52 6.87 14.60 11.70
N GLU A 53 6.65 15.89 11.47
CA GLU A 53 7.03 16.55 10.20
C GLU A 53 8.55 16.61 10.00
N ALA A 54 9.31 16.75 11.08
CA ALA A 54 10.77 16.85 11.05
C ALA A 54 11.50 15.50 11.26
N CYS A 55 10.77 14.40 11.50
CA CYS A 55 11.36 13.14 11.98
C CYS A 55 12.41 12.56 11.02
N ALA A 56 12.25 12.77 9.71
CA ALA A 56 13.18 12.31 8.68
C ALA A 56 14.49 13.14 8.59
N GLN A 57 14.63 14.19 9.40
CA GLN A 57 15.77 15.10 9.43
C GLN A 57 16.40 15.19 10.83
N GLY A 58 15.75 14.61 11.84
CA GLY A 58 16.18 14.65 13.25
C GLY A 58 16.87 13.37 13.72
N ALA A 59 16.90 13.18 15.04
CA ALA A 59 17.54 12.02 15.67
C ALA A 59 16.85 10.68 15.34
N SER A 60 15.59 10.69 14.92
CA SER A 60 14.82 9.52 14.50
C SER A 60 14.94 9.19 13.00
N ALA A 61 15.70 9.98 12.23
CA ALA A 61 15.70 9.89 10.77
C ALA A 61 16.11 8.52 10.23
N ASP A 62 17.12 7.89 10.84
CA ASP A 62 17.59 6.59 10.39
C ASP A 62 16.58 5.49 10.72
N ALA A 63 16.03 5.48 11.93
CA ALA A 63 14.96 4.55 12.30
C ALA A 63 13.74 4.68 11.38
N VAL A 64 13.26 5.90 11.13
CA VAL A 64 12.13 6.12 10.20
C VAL A 64 12.44 5.60 8.79
N ARG A 65 13.67 5.79 8.30
CA ARG A 65 14.08 5.31 6.97
C ARG A 65 14.14 3.79 6.90
N ASP A 66 14.67 3.16 7.93
CA ASP A 66 14.77 1.70 8.02
C ASP A 66 13.37 1.09 8.04
N GLU A 67 12.48 1.55 8.92
CA GLU A 67 11.12 0.99 9.00
C GLU A 67 10.29 1.25 7.74
N LEU A 68 10.47 2.41 7.07
CA LEU A 68 9.85 2.66 5.77
C LEU A 68 10.38 1.71 4.68
N ALA A 69 11.68 1.42 4.71
CA ALA A 69 12.30 0.49 3.78
C ALA A 69 11.78 -0.94 4.00
N ASP A 70 11.62 -1.37 5.26
CA ASP A 70 11.12 -2.70 5.58
C ASP A 70 9.65 -2.87 5.19
N VAL A 71 8.81 -1.87 5.45
CA VAL A 71 7.43 -1.82 4.92
C VAL A 71 7.42 -1.97 3.39
N PHE A 72 8.29 -1.24 2.70
CA PHE A 72 8.39 -1.31 1.24
C PHE A 72 8.85 -2.68 0.76
N ILE A 73 9.86 -3.28 1.40
CA ILE A 73 10.41 -4.59 1.05
C ILE A 73 9.33 -5.67 1.18
N TYR A 74 8.63 -5.77 2.32
CA TYR A 74 7.62 -6.79 2.51
C TYR A 74 6.39 -6.60 1.63
N LEU A 75 6.02 -5.35 1.33
CA LEU A 75 4.96 -5.07 0.36
C LEU A 75 5.32 -5.59 -1.04
N ASN A 76 6.56 -5.37 -1.48
CA ASN A 76 7.04 -5.90 -2.77
C ASN A 76 7.08 -7.43 -2.76
N LEU A 77 7.63 -8.05 -1.71
CA LEU A 77 7.65 -9.52 -1.59
C LEU A 77 6.23 -10.12 -1.63
N LEU A 78 5.27 -9.48 -0.97
CA LEU A 78 3.87 -9.90 -0.98
C LEU A 78 3.26 -9.75 -2.38
N ALA A 79 3.47 -8.62 -3.05
CA ALA A 79 2.98 -8.37 -4.40
C ALA A 79 3.54 -9.39 -5.40
N ASP A 80 4.84 -9.63 -5.37
CA ASP A 80 5.52 -10.63 -6.20
C ASP A 80 4.97 -12.03 -5.94
N ARG A 81 4.77 -12.39 -4.67
CA ARG A 81 4.24 -13.71 -4.30
C ARG A 81 2.80 -13.93 -4.80
N LEU A 82 2.03 -12.85 -4.89
CA LEU A 82 0.65 -12.84 -5.39
C LEU A 82 0.56 -12.64 -6.92
N GLY A 83 1.67 -12.36 -7.61
CA GLY A 83 1.68 -12.04 -9.02
C GLY A 83 1.00 -10.71 -9.36
N VAL A 84 1.07 -9.74 -8.43
CA VAL A 84 0.47 -8.41 -8.58
C VAL A 84 1.53 -7.42 -9.03
N ASP A 85 1.30 -6.76 -10.16
CA ASP A 85 2.06 -5.55 -10.52
C ASP A 85 1.62 -4.40 -9.61
N LEU A 86 2.45 -4.11 -8.60
CA LEU A 86 2.15 -3.12 -7.58
C LEU A 86 2.06 -1.69 -8.16
N VAL A 87 2.93 -1.36 -9.12
CA VAL A 87 2.98 -0.02 -9.72
C VAL A 87 1.76 0.20 -10.60
N GLU A 88 1.42 -0.76 -11.44
CA GLU A 88 0.22 -0.67 -12.27
C GLU A 88 -1.06 -0.66 -11.42
N SER A 89 -1.12 -1.49 -10.38
CA SER A 89 -2.24 -1.49 -9.43
C SER A 89 -2.40 -0.14 -8.73
N ALA A 90 -1.29 0.51 -8.36
CA ALA A 90 -1.29 1.85 -7.79
C ALA A 90 -1.77 2.91 -8.79
N ARG A 91 -1.30 2.88 -10.04
CA ARG A 91 -1.77 3.80 -11.11
C ARG A 91 -3.28 3.69 -11.33
N LEU A 92 -3.80 2.47 -11.48
CA LEU A 92 -5.24 2.23 -11.63
C LEU A 92 -6.03 2.68 -10.39
N LYS A 93 -5.45 2.58 -9.19
CA LYS A 93 -6.08 3.10 -7.97
C LYS A 93 -6.11 4.63 -7.94
N ILE A 94 -5.04 5.30 -8.37
CA ILE A 94 -4.98 6.76 -8.49
C ILE A 94 -6.05 7.26 -9.47
N SER A 95 -6.14 6.70 -10.68
CA SER A 95 -7.15 7.13 -11.68
C SER A 95 -8.60 6.94 -11.19
N ARG A 96 -8.87 5.85 -10.45
CA ARG A 96 -10.17 5.66 -9.78
C ARG A 96 -10.42 6.70 -8.68
N ASN A 97 -9.39 7.06 -7.92
CA ASN A 97 -9.50 8.08 -6.88
C ASN A 97 -9.70 9.48 -7.47
N GLU A 98 -9.06 9.83 -8.59
CA GLU A 98 -9.27 11.12 -9.29
C GLU A 98 -10.72 11.26 -9.78
N SER A 99 -11.30 10.16 -10.26
CA SER A 99 -12.72 10.13 -10.67
C SER A 99 -13.67 10.29 -9.49
N ARG A 100 -13.29 9.75 -8.31
CA ARG A 100 -14.07 9.77 -7.07
C ARG A 100 -13.91 11.06 -6.27
N TYR A 101 -12.76 11.71 -6.40
CA TYR A 101 -12.38 12.95 -5.72
C TYR A 101 -11.85 13.96 -6.74
N PRO A 102 -12.72 14.57 -7.56
CA PRO A 102 -12.30 15.58 -8.52
C PRO A 102 -11.60 16.74 -7.81
N SER A 103 -10.43 17.15 -8.31
CA SER A 103 -9.57 18.14 -7.64
C SER A 103 -10.23 19.52 -7.51
N ASP A 104 -11.13 19.87 -8.43
CA ASP A 104 -11.96 21.07 -8.42
C ASP A 104 -13.02 21.07 -7.30
N LEU A 105 -13.46 19.88 -6.87
CA LEU A 105 -14.49 19.72 -5.83
C LEU A 105 -13.91 19.40 -4.43
N THR A 106 -12.69 18.89 -4.37
CA THR A 106 -12.10 18.32 -3.14
C THR A 106 -10.83 19.04 -2.66
N ARG A 107 -10.34 20.06 -3.37
CA ARG A 107 -9.16 20.84 -2.95
C ARG A 107 -9.35 21.42 -1.54
N GLY A 108 -8.46 21.04 -0.63
CA GLY A 108 -8.44 21.52 0.77
C GLY A 108 -9.53 20.93 1.67
N ARG A 109 -10.26 19.90 1.20
CA ARG A 109 -11.37 19.27 1.91
C ARG A 109 -11.09 17.78 2.11
N LEU A 110 -11.16 17.31 3.35
CA LEU A 110 -11.05 15.90 3.75
C LEU A 110 -12.44 15.29 3.97
N ASP A 111 -13.39 15.67 3.11
CA ASP A 111 -14.78 15.23 3.21
C ASP A 111 -14.84 13.71 2.93
N ARG A 112 -15.67 12.98 3.68
CA ARG A 112 -15.74 11.52 3.61
C ARG A 112 -16.27 11.04 2.25
N TYR A 113 -16.01 9.76 1.95
CA TYR A 113 -16.43 9.07 0.72
C TYR A 113 -17.92 9.24 0.36
N ASP A 114 -18.79 9.37 1.36
CA ASP A 114 -20.24 9.41 1.22
C ASP A 114 -20.77 10.63 0.45
N THR A 115 -19.97 11.67 0.22
CA THR A 115 -20.48 12.97 -0.23
C THR A 115 -20.44 13.22 -1.74
N TYR A 116 -19.78 12.36 -2.54
CA TYR A 116 -19.50 12.64 -3.97
C TYR A 116 -20.07 11.63 -4.99
N GLY A 117 -20.98 10.76 -4.57
CA GLY A 117 -21.87 10.01 -5.46
C GLY A 117 -21.37 8.62 -5.88
N GLU A 118 -22.16 7.61 -5.55
CA GLU A 118 -22.15 6.33 -6.24
C GLU A 118 -22.56 6.55 -7.71
N GLY A 119 -21.67 6.20 -8.65
CA GLY A 119 -22.10 5.97 -10.03
C GLY A 119 -23.07 4.79 -10.07
N PRO A 120 -24.03 4.76 -11.02
CA PRO A 120 -25.20 3.90 -10.92
C PRO A 120 -24.79 2.44 -10.82
N ILE A 121 -25.30 1.77 -9.81
CA ILE A 121 -25.38 0.31 -9.79
C ILE A 121 -26.15 -0.06 -11.06
N SER A 122 -25.46 -0.64 -12.04
CA SER A 122 -26.12 -1.21 -13.21
C SER A 122 -27.07 -2.28 -12.72
N GLU A 123 -28.37 -1.96 -12.65
CA GLU A 123 -29.44 -2.96 -12.61
C GLU A 123 -29.30 -3.84 -13.85
N ARG A 124 -28.57 -4.94 -13.75
CA ARG A 124 -28.74 -6.08 -14.65
C ARG A 124 -28.65 -7.38 -13.88
N ASP A 125 -29.72 -8.15 -14.11
CA ASP A 125 -29.87 -9.59 -13.94
C ASP A 125 -30.19 -10.10 -12.54
N HIS A 126 -31.37 -9.70 -12.04
CA HIS A 126 -32.23 -10.68 -11.38
C HIS A 126 -33.23 -11.23 -12.39
N PRO A 127 -33.24 -12.56 -12.63
CA PRO A 127 -34.26 -13.15 -13.48
C PRO A 127 -35.61 -12.98 -12.80
N SER A 128 -36.53 -12.36 -13.54
CA SER A 128 -37.96 -12.38 -13.26
C SER A 128 -38.39 -13.81 -12.96
N SER A 129 -38.81 -14.07 -11.73
CA SER A 129 -39.63 -15.23 -11.41
C SER A 129 -41.02 -14.72 -11.10
N SER A 130 -41.80 -14.56 -12.17
CA SER A 130 -43.24 -14.57 -12.12
C SER A 130 -43.73 -15.99 -11.82
N GLU A 131 -44.71 -16.05 -10.91
CA GLU A 131 -45.81 -17.02 -10.87
C GLU A 131 -45.47 -18.48 -10.53
N SER A 132 -45.88 -18.93 -9.34
CA SER A 132 -47.19 -19.58 -9.12
C SER A 132 -47.45 -19.79 -7.62
#